data_AF-A0A7W0SLV2-F1
#
_entry.id   AF-A0A7W0SLV2-F1
#
_cell.length_a   1.000
_cell.length_b   1.000
_cell.length_c   1.000
_cell.angle_alpha   90.00
_cell.angle_beta   90.00
_cell.angle_gamma   90.00
#
_symmetry.space_group_name_H-M   'P 1'
#
loop_
_entity.id
_entity.type
_entity.pdbx_description
1 polymer ?
#
loop_
_entity_poly.entity_id
_entity_poly.type
_entity_poly.pdbx_seq_one_letter_code
_entity_poly.pdbx_strand_id
1 'polypeptide(L)'
;MVEAPQFAVAGEPQSVASADFDGDGRVDLATVSTNLTVSVLRNTGTAGTPQFAPKVDFPLTSGGLRIAVGDVDGDGAVDILTSNYFASTISVLRNTSTGAGAVSFAAAVNFTVGSSPRSTWLTDLNGDSKLDAVVANEGSNSISVLVNSGSGPGSISFSAAVNFGVGSQPRIMMAMENLISRSIGRRMASGG
;
A
#
# COMPACT_ATOMS: atom_id res chain seq x y z
N MET A 1 -1.30 23.47 -27.96
CA MET A 1 -1.65 22.53 -26.89
C MET A 1 -0.35 22.08 -26.27
N VAL A 2 -0.15 22.32 -24.98
CA VAL A 2 0.98 21.72 -24.26
C VAL A 2 0.52 20.31 -23.93
N GLU A 3 1.20 19.28 -24.43
CA GLU A 3 0.90 17.91 -24.01
C GLU A 3 1.13 17.79 -22.51
N ALA A 4 0.21 17.13 -21.80
CA ALA A 4 0.41 16.83 -20.40
C ALA A 4 1.67 15.96 -20.28
N PRO A 5 2.54 16.20 -19.28
CA PRO A 5 3.73 15.38 -19.11
C PRO A 5 3.33 13.91 -18.93
N GLN A 6 3.84 13.05 -19.82
CA GLN A 6 3.64 11.61 -19.78
C GLN A 6 4.79 10.97 -19.02
N PHE A 7 4.49 10.22 -17.96
CA PHE A 7 5.47 9.47 -17.20
C PHE A 7 5.31 7.98 -17.52
N ALA A 8 6.24 7.43 -18.30
CA ALA A 8 6.21 6.02 -18.65
C ALA A 8 6.50 5.16 -17.41
N VAL A 9 5.59 4.23 -17.09
CA VAL A 9 5.79 3.16 -16.11
C VAL A 9 6.08 1.84 -16.82
N ALA A 10 6.58 0.85 -16.08
CA ALA A 10 6.84 -0.45 -16.69
C ALA A 10 5.51 -1.13 -17.09
N GLY A 11 5.44 -1.76 -18.27
CA GLY A 11 4.29 -2.58 -18.70
C GLY A 11 2.94 -1.87 -18.76
N GLU A 12 1.86 -2.64 -18.56
CA GLU A 12 0.49 -2.15 -18.46
C GLU A 12 0.11 -1.94 -16.99
N PRO A 13 0.11 -0.70 -16.47
CA PRO A 13 -0.22 -0.43 -15.07
C PRO A 13 -1.68 -0.79 -14.78
N GLN A 14 -1.91 -1.54 -13.70
CA GLN A 14 -3.22 -2.05 -13.31
C GLN A 14 -3.84 -1.29 -12.13
N SER A 15 -3.00 -0.64 -11.32
CA SER A 15 -3.42 0.08 -10.13
C SER A 15 -2.37 1.12 -9.76
N VAL A 16 -2.81 2.18 -9.09
CA VAL A 16 -1.97 3.24 -8.54
C VAL A 16 -2.31 3.46 -7.07
N ALA A 17 -1.29 3.79 -6.27
CA ALA A 17 -1.42 4.31 -4.93
C ALA A 17 -0.55 5.56 -4.79
N SER A 18 -0.87 6.38 -3.79
CA SER A 18 -0.16 7.61 -3.50
C SER A 18 0.20 7.67 -2.02
N ALA A 19 1.47 7.92 -1.71
CA ALA A 19 2.00 8.09 -0.36
C ALA A 19 3.34 8.81 -0.42
N ASP A 20 3.85 9.28 0.71
CA ASP A 20 5.22 9.79 0.81
C ASP A 20 6.16 8.58 1.03
N PHE A 21 6.81 8.09 -0.05
CA PHE A 21 7.61 6.87 0.02
C PHE A 21 9.07 7.12 0.39
N ASP A 22 9.57 8.35 0.27
CA ASP A 22 10.94 8.71 0.67
C ASP A 22 11.02 9.61 1.91
N GLY A 23 9.89 9.96 2.50
CA GLY A 23 9.81 10.72 3.75
C GLY A 23 10.14 12.20 3.57
N ASP A 24 10.01 12.74 2.37
CA ASP A 24 10.33 14.13 2.05
C ASP A 24 9.16 15.11 2.26
N GLY A 25 7.99 14.59 2.65
CA GLY A 25 6.75 15.31 2.90
C GLY A 25 5.91 15.55 1.64
N ARG A 26 6.33 15.06 0.47
CA ARG A 26 5.57 15.13 -0.79
C ARG A 26 4.95 13.78 -1.09
N VAL A 27 3.74 13.83 -1.63
CA VAL A 27 3.05 12.61 -2.07
C VAL A 27 3.63 12.16 -3.41
N ASP A 28 4.17 10.95 -3.41
CA ASP A 28 4.65 10.20 -4.56
C ASP A 28 3.55 9.31 -5.16
N LEU A 29 3.84 8.66 -6.28
CA LEU A 29 2.97 7.65 -6.88
C LEU A 29 3.68 6.30 -6.97
N ALA A 30 2.98 5.22 -6.65
CA ALA A 30 3.40 3.86 -6.94
C ALA A 30 2.38 3.19 -7.84
N THR A 31 2.86 2.47 -8.85
CA THR A 31 2.04 1.68 -9.77
C THR A 31 2.45 0.22 -9.69
N VAL A 32 1.49 -0.68 -9.92
CA VAL A 32 1.79 -2.10 -10.14
C VAL A 32 1.33 -2.51 -11.53
N SER A 33 2.16 -3.30 -12.21
CA SER A 33 1.98 -3.62 -13.62
C SER A 33 1.99 -5.12 -13.89
N THR A 34 1.38 -5.51 -15.01
CA THR A 34 1.26 -6.93 -15.44
C THR A 34 2.59 -7.62 -15.69
N ASN A 35 3.67 -6.85 -15.89
CA ASN A 35 5.04 -7.35 -16.07
C ASN A 35 5.77 -7.62 -14.74
N LEU A 36 5.04 -7.84 -13.64
CA LEU A 36 5.59 -8.20 -12.33
C LEU A 36 6.48 -7.10 -11.73
N THR A 37 6.05 -5.84 -11.82
CA THR A 37 6.86 -4.71 -11.36
C THR A 37 6.00 -3.71 -10.60
N VAL A 38 6.54 -3.22 -9.47
CA VAL A 38 6.09 -1.98 -8.85
C VAL A 38 6.99 -0.86 -9.34
N SER A 39 6.43 0.18 -9.94
CA SER A 39 7.19 1.38 -10.33
C SER A 39 6.79 2.55 -9.43
N VAL A 40 7.77 3.19 -8.80
CA VAL A 40 7.58 4.39 -7.97
C VAL A 40 8.06 5.62 -8.72
N LEU A 41 7.22 6.65 -8.75
CA LEU A 41 7.47 7.96 -9.31
C LEU A 41 7.53 8.95 -8.15
N ARG A 42 8.75 9.33 -7.75
CA ARG A 42 8.97 10.30 -6.68
C ARG A 42 8.59 11.70 -7.14
N ASN A 43 7.77 12.39 -6.36
CA ASN A 43 7.37 13.76 -6.57
C ASN A 43 8.47 14.72 -6.10
N THR A 44 9.15 15.35 -7.04
CA THR A 44 10.14 16.40 -6.81
C THR A 44 9.57 17.81 -6.99
N GLY A 45 8.25 17.91 -7.21
CA GLY A 45 7.57 19.16 -7.45
C GLY A 45 7.40 20.01 -6.20
N THR A 46 6.65 21.09 -6.35
CA THR A 46 6.25 21.98 -5.26
C THR A 46 4.74 21.88 -5.03
N ALA A 47 4.26 22.45 -3.93
CA ALA A 47 2.83 22.47 -3.63
C ALA A 47 2.00 23.00 -4.81
N GLY A 48 1.02 22.22 -5.25
CA GLY A 48 0.15 22.54 -6.39
C GLY A 48 0.76 22.28 -7.78
N THR A 49 2.05 21.94 -7.87
CA THR A 49 2.75 21.68 -9.14
C THR A 49 3.58 20.39 -9.03
N PRO A 50 2.95 19.20 -9.12
CA PRO A 50 3.68 17.93 -9.04
C PRO A 50 4.62 17.79 -10.23
N GLN A 51 5.83 17.32 -9.95
CA GLN A 51 6.83 16.96 -10.95
C GLN A 51 7.42 15.63 -10.53
N PHE A 52 7.58 14.68 -11.44
CA PHE A 52 8.08 13.35 -11.08
C PHE A 52 9.49 13.14 -11.61
N ALA A 53 10.36 12.60 -10.75
CA ALA A 53 11.63 12.05 -11.17
C ALA A 53 11.41 10.82 -12.07
N PRO A 54 12.45 10.37 -12.81
CA PRO A 54 12.39 9.07 -13.48
C PRO A 54 11.98 7.97 -12.49
N LYS A 55 11.15 7.04 -12.96
CA LYS A 55 10.65 5.95 -12.12
C LYS A 55 11.78 5.07 -11.60
N VAL A 56 11.56 4.49 -10.42
CA VAL A 56 12.36 3.40 -9.88
C VAL A 56 11.49 2.14 -9.88
N ASP A 57 12.03 1.05 -10.42
CA ASP A 57 11.33 -0.22 -10.55
C ASP A 57 11.77 -1.21 -9.47
N PHE A 58 10.79 -1.88 -8.87
CA PHE A 58 10.94 -2.93 -7.87
C PHE A 58 10.30 -4.21 -8.41
N PRO A 59 11.09 -5.22 -8.81
CA PRO A 59 10.58 -6.46 -9.34
C PRO A 59 9.78 -7.24 -8.28
N LEU A 60 8.65 -7.80 -8.71
CA LEU A 60 7.86 -8.75 -7.96
C LEU A 60 8.22 -10.18 -8.38
N THR A 61 7.94 -11.12 -7.48
CA THR A 61 8.09 -12.57 -7.77
C THR A 61 6.82 -13.19 -8.34
N SER A 62 5.68 -12.48 -8.27
CA SER A 62 4.40 -12.89 -8.86
C SER A 62 3.52 -11.68 -9.18
N GLY A 63 2.55 -11.85 -10.10
CA GLY A 63 1.93 -10.72 -10.81
C GLY A 63 0.89 -9.95 -10.02
N GLY A 64 1.24 -8.72 -9.65
CA GLY A 64 0.36 -7.81 -8.91
C GLY A 64 -0.75 -7.19 -9.75
N LEU A 65 -1.99 -7.22 -9.25
CA LEU A 65 -3.14 -6.53 -9.86
C LEU A 65 -3.54 -5.25 -9.13
N ARG A 66 -3.43 -5.21 -7.81
CA ARG A 66 -3.79 -4.04 -6.98
C ARG A 66 -2.67 -3.72 -6.01
N ILE A 67 -2.61 -2.45 -5.65
CA ILE A 67 -1.67 -1.90 -4.68
C ILE A 67 -2.45 -1.31 -3.50
N ALA A 68 -1.98 -1.59 -2.29
CA ALA A 68 -2.35 -0.93 -1.05
C ALA A 68 -1.06 -0.44 -0.38
N VAL A 69 -1.16 0.60 0.45
CA VAL A 69 -0.01 1.23 1.10
C VAL A 69 -0.32 1.53 2.56
N GLY A 70 0.68 1.45 3.41
CA GLY A 70 0.59 1.72 4.85
C GLY A 70 1.86 1.28 5.58
N ASP A 71 2.07 1.75 6.80
CA ASP A 71 3.18 1.34 7.66
C ASP A 71 2.87 -0.07 8.24
N VAL A 72 3.33 -1.11 7.56
CA VAL A 72 2.98 -2.51 7.88
C VAL A 72 3.90 -3.06 8.96
N ASP A 73 5.16 -2.64 9.01
CA ASP A 73 6.07 -3.10 10.06
C ASP A 73 6.18 -2.18 11.29
N GLY A 74 5.56 -0.99 11.25
CA GLY A 74 5.52 -0.05 12.37
C GLY A 74 6.80 0.76 12.54
N ASP A 75 7.62 0.90 11.50
CA ASP A 75 8.84 1.72 11.54
C ASP A 75 8.63 3.19 11.14
N GLY A 76 7.41 3.54 10.71
CA GLY A 76 7.01 4.88 10.31
C GLY A 76 7.19 5.18 8.82
N ALA A 77 7.80 4.28 8.04
CA ALA A 77 7.87 4.38 6.60
C ALA A 77 6.67 3.69 5.94
N VAL A 78 6.22 4.22 4.80
CA VAL A 78 5.07 3.64 4.11
C VAL A 78 5.50 2.45 3.26
N ASP A 79 5.00 1.26 3.59
CA ASP A 79 5.20 0.02 2.84
C ASP A 79 4.21 -0.13 1.68
N ILE A 80 4.51 -1.09 0.79
CA ILE A 80 3.67 -1.45 -0.34
C ILE A 80 3.19 -2.89 -0.22
N LEU A 81 1.89 -3.11 -0.41
CA LEU A 81 1.28 -4.44 -0.50
C LEU A 81 0.64 -4.62 -1.88
N THR A 82 0.92 -5.75 -2.55
CA THR A 82 0.33 -6.08 -3.85
C THR A 82 -0.46 -7.39 -3.83
N SER A 83 -1.56 -7.46 -4.57
CA SER A 83 -2.35 -8.69 -4.73
C SER A 83 -1.92 -9.50 -5.96
N ASN A 84 -1.50 -10.76 -5.79
CA ASN A 84 -0.95 -11.55 -6.88
C ASN A 84 -1.97 -12.52 -7.46
N TYR A 85 -2.78 -12.04 -8.40
CA TYR A 85 -3.99 -12.72 -8.86
C TYR A 85 -3.75 -14.16 -9.33
N PHE A 86 -2.69 -14.41 -10.10
CA PHE A 86 -2.41 -15.75 -10.61
C PHE A 86 -1.66 -16.66 -9.62
N ALA A 87 -1.16 -16.11 -8.50
CA ALA A 87 -0.32 -16.84 -7.56
C ALA A 87 -1.00 -17.19 -6.24
N SER A 88 -2.22 -16.70 -5.99
CA SER A 88 -2.93 -16.87 -4.70
C SER A 88 -2.10 -16.40 -3.51
N THR A 89 -1.35 -15.30 -3.72
CA THR A 89 -0.55 -14.65 -2.69
C THR A 89 -0.80 -13.15 -2.68
N ILE A 90 -0.41 -12.50 -1.60
CA ILE A 90 -0.04 -11.09 -1.60
C ILE A 90 1.47 -10.96 -1.47
N SER A 91 2.04 -9.87 -1.97
CA SER A 91 3.44 -9.49 -1.69
C SER A 91 3.48 -8.24 -0.82
N VAL A 92 4.47 -8.15 0.04
CA VAL A 92 4.79 -6.94 0.81
C VAL A 92 6.21 -6.52 0.50
N LEU A 93 6.38 -5.26 0.12
CA LEU A 93 7.66 -4.62 -0.09
C LEU A 93 7.84 -3.65 1.07
N ARG A 94 8.76 -4.00 1.98
CA ARG A 94 9.12 -3.15 3.11
C ARG A 94 9.92 -1.95 2.63
N ASN A 95 9.50 -0.76 2.98
CA ASN A 95 10.21 0.47 2.69
C ASN A 95 11.49 0.53 3.54
N THR A 96 12.62 0.79 2.89
CA THR A 96 13.93 0.91 3.53
C THR A 96 14.62 2.21 3.18
N SER A 97 13.85 3.20 2.71
CA SER A 97 14.35 4.53 2.36
C SER A 97 14.96 5.19 3.59
N THR A 98 16.21 5.65 3.46
CA THR A 98 16.91 6.35 4.55
C THR A 98 17.00 7.83 4.23
N GLY A 99 15.97 8.57 4.63
CA GLY A 99 15.86 10.01 4.43
C GLY A 99 15.40 10.43 3.04
N ALA A 100 15.16 11.73 2.90
CA ALA A 100 14.57 12.33 1.71
C ALA A 100 15.43 12.15 0.44
N GLY A 101 14.78 11.85 -0.69
CA GLY A 101 15.41 11.92 -2.00
C GLY A 101 15.90 10.61 -2.58
N ALA A 102 15.58 9.46 -1.99
CA ALA A 102 15.73 8.16 -2.66
C ALA A 102 14.75 7.13 -2.09
N VAL A 103 13.94 6.55 -2.97
CA VAL A 103 13.04 5.46 -2.61
C VAL A 103 13.80 4.13 -2.66
N SER A 104 13.67 3.33 -1.62
CA SER A 104 14.26 1.99 -1.51
C SER A 104 13.26 1.03 -0.87
N PHE A 105 13.15 -0.17 -1.42
CA PHE A 105 12.37 -1.26 -0.82
C PHE A 105 13.21 -2.53 -0.71
N ALA A 106 12.98 -3.30 0.35
CA ALA A 106 13.50 -4.65 0.48
C ALA A 106 12.86 -5.59 -0.55
N ALA A 107 13.47 -6.77 -0.73
CA ALA A 107 12.89 -7.82 -1.57
C ALA A 107 11.48 -8.19 -1.07
N ALA A 108 10.57 -8.41 -2.01
CA ALA A 108 9.17 -8.73 -1.71
C ALA A 108 9.04 -10.04 -0.90
N VAL A 109 8.24 -9.99 0.18
CA VAL A 109 7.85 -11.16 0.97
C VAL A 109 6.43 -11.56 0.60
N ASN A 110 6.20 -12.86 0.37
CA ASN A 110 4.90 -13.36 -0.08
C ASN A 110 4.13 -14.05 1.03
N PHE A 111 2.82 -13.83 1.07
CA PHE A 111 1.89 -14.50 1.99
C PHE A 111 0.76 -15.16 1.23
N THR A 112 0.46 -16.41 1.57
CA THR A 112 -0.60 -17.19 0.91
C THR A 112 -1.98 -16.71 1.34
N VAL A 113 -2.88 -16.57 0.37
CA VAL A 113 -4.28 -16.15 0.54
C VAL A 113 -5.21 -17.04 -0.29
N GLY A 114 -6.50 -16.69 -0.38
CA GLY A 114 -7.44 -17.38 -1.26
C GLY A 114 -7.10 -17.22 -2.76
N SER A 115 -7.78 -17.99 -3.60
CA SER A 115 -7.48 -17.99 -5.04
C SER A 115 -7.96 -16.72 -5.76
N SER A 116 -7.17 -16.27 -6.73
CA SER A 116 -7.42 -15.06 -7.53
C SER A 116 -7.66 -13.81 -6.66
N PRO A 117 -6.69 -13.42 -5.80
CA PRO A 117 -6.79 -12.21 -4.99
C PRO A 117 -6.87 -10.99 -5.91
N ARG A 118 -7.94 -10.22 -5.76
CA ARG A 118 -8.30 -9.16 -6.70
C ARG A 118 -8.16 -7.76 -6.13
N SER A 119 -8.29 -7.61 -4.82
CA SER A 119 -8.16 -6.33 -4.12
C SER A 119 -7.70 -6.57 -2.70
N THR A 120 -6.93 -5.63 -2.18
CA THR A 120 -6.32 -5.68 -0.85
C THR A 120 -6.59 -4.38 -0.09
N TRP A 121 -6.57 -4.46 1.23
CA TRP A 121 -6.72 -3.35 2.14
C TRP A 121 -5.85 -3.57 3.37
N LEU A 122 -5.35 -2.49 3.95
CA LEU A 122 -4.57 -2.48 5.19
C LEU A 122 -5.34 -1.71 6.25
N THR A 123 -5.58 -2.30 7.41
CA THR A 123 -6.29 -1.67 8.53
C THR A 123 -6.06 -2.46 9.82
N ASP A 124 -6.08 -1.80 10.96
CA ASP A 124 -6.05 -2.46 12.27
C ASP A 124 -7.44 -3.05 12.58
N LEU A 125 -7.62 -4.35 12.35
CA LEU A 125 -8.90 -5.03 12.59
C LEU A 125 -9.07 -5.49 14.02
N ASN A 126 -7.98 -5.70 14.75
CA ASN A 126 -7.99 -6.32 16.07
C ASN A 126 -7.77 -5.30 17.22
N GLY A 127 -7.43 -4.05 16.90
CA GLY A 127 -7.20 -2.95 17.84
C GLY A 127 -5.82 -2.95 18.48
N ASP A 128 -4.82 -3.64 17.91
CA ASP A 128 -3.46 -3.73 18.45
C ASP A 128 -2.48 -2.68 17.90
N SER A 129 -2.99 -1.75 17.09
CA SER A 129 -2.24 -0.67 16.43
C SER A 129 -1.25 -1.14 15.36
N LYS A 130 -1.44 -2.33 14.80
CA LYS A 130 -0.70 -2.80 13.61
C LYS A 130 -1.67 -2.97 12.44
N LEU A 131 -1.20 -2.67 11.23
CA LEU A 131 -2.02 -2.86 10.04
C LEU A 131 -2.13 -4.34 9.68
N ASP A 132 -3.33 -4.89 9.77
CA ASP A 132 -3.70 -6.20 9.25
C ASP A 132 -3.99 -6.11 7.75
N ALA A 133 -3.82 -7.23 7.03
CA ALA A 133 -4.16 -7.31 5.62
C ALA A 133 -5.50 -8.02 5.39
N VAL A 134 -6.36 -7.38 4.61
CA VAL A 134 -7.66 -7.92 4.16
C VAL A 134 -7.64 -8.07 2.64
N VAL A 135 -7.99 -9.25 2.15
CA VAL A 135 -7.85 -9.60 0.73
C VAL A 135 -9.14 -10.18 0.21
N ALA A 136 -9.72 -9.58 -0.83
CA ALA A 136 -10.85 -10.16 -1.53
C ALA A 136 -10.36 -11.12 -2.61
N ASN A 137 -10.79 -12.37 -2.52
CA ASN A 137 -10.38 -13.46 -3.40
C ASN A 137 -11.52 -13.81 -4.35
N GLU A 138 -11.40 -13.36 -5.60
CA GLU A 138 -12.43 -13.54 -6.62
C GLU A 138 -12.66 -15.02 -6.93
N GLY A 139 -11.58 -15.80 -7.02
CA GLY A 139 -11.62 -17.19 -7.48
C GLY A 139 -12.15 -18.16 -6.42
N SER A 140 -12.00 -17.81 -5.13
CA SER A 140 -12.48 -18.62 -4.01
C SER A 140 -13.74 -18.07 -3.37
N ASN A 141 -14.29 -16.96 -3.89
CA ASN A 141 -15.49 -16.31 -3.34
C ASN A 141 -15.37 -16.03 -1.83
N SER A 142 -14.18 -15.60 -1.41
CA SER A 142 -13.81 -15.45 -0.01
C SER A 142 -13.08 -14.14 0.27
N ILE A 143 -13.00 -13.78 1.54
CA ILE A 143 -12.08 -12.77 2.07
C ILE A 143 -11.03 -13.48 2.91
N SER A 144 -9.75 -13.25 2.64
CA SER A 144 -8.67 -13.61 3.55
C SER A 144 -8.38 -12.46 4.50
N VAL A 145 -8.23 -12.76 5.78
CA VAL A 145 -7.69 -11.84 6.80
C VAL A 145 -6.37 -12.40 7.30
N LEU A 146 -5.34 -11.57 7.28
CA LEU A 146 -4.00 -11.87 7.76
C LEU A 146 -3.70 -10.90 8.89
N VAL A 147 -3.64 -11.40 10.11
CA VAL A 147 -3.35 -10.57 11.29
C VAL A 147 -1.86 -10.31 11.38
N ASN A 148 -1.48 -9.05 11.56
CA ASN A 148 -0.09 -8.66 11.69
C ASN A 148 0.50 -9.17 13.00
N SER A 149 1.49 -10.05 12.88
CA SER A 149 2.19 -10.67 14.00
C SER A 149 3.62 -10.15 14.18
N GLY A 150 3.98 -9.05 13.51
CA GLY A 150 5.29 -8.41 13.63
C GLY A 150 5.66 -8.13 15.08
N SER A 151 6.90 -8.43 15.48
CA SER A 151 7.36 -8.26 16.86
C SER A 151 7.83 -6.85 17.19
N GLY A 152 7.74 -5.92 16.23
CA GLY A 152 8.19 -4.54 16.36
C GLY A 152 8.67 -3.97 15.01
N PRO A 153 9.13 -2.70 15.01
CA PRO A 153 9.56 -1.97 13.83
C PRO A 153 10.51 -2.76 12.92
N GLY A 154 10.29 -2.71 11.61
CA GLY A 154 11.17 -3.34 10.62
C GLY A 154 10.85 -4.81 10.31
N SER A 155 9.87 -5.43 10.96
CA SER A 155 9.50 -6.83 10.81
C SER A 155 8.15 -7.03 10.11
N ILE A 156 8.20 -7.46 8.84
CA ILE A 156 7.00 -7.91 8.11
C ILE A 156 6.66 -9.34 8.52
N SER A 157 5.57 -9.52 9.25
CA SER A 157 5.07 -10.83 9.64
C SER A 157 3.55 -10.83 9.73
N PHE A 158 2.93 -11.81 9.11
CA PHE A 158 1.50 -12.07 9.23
C PHE A 158 1.24 -13.49 9.73
N SER A 159 0.14 -13.66 10.47
CA SER A 159 -0.43 -14.96 10.74
C SER A 159 -0.85 -15.66 9.45
N ALA A 160 -1.07 -16.98 9.52
CA ALA A 160 -1.74 -17.68 8.44
C ALA A 160 -3.11 -17.03 8.14
N ALA A 161 -3.46 -16.96 6.85
CA ALA A 161 -4.71 -16.37 6.41
C ALA A 161 -5.93 -17.13 6.94
N VAL A 162 -6.87 -16.40 7.53
CA VAL A 162 -8.21 -16.91 7.87
C VAL A 162 -9.17 -16.51 6.74
N ASN A 163 -9.88 -17.49 6.17
CA ASN A 163 -10.74 -17.28 5.01
C ASN A 163 -12.22 -17.30 5.37
N PHE A 164 -12.96 -16.27 4.95
CA PHE A 164 -14.39 -16.12 5.16
C PHE A 164 -15.13 -16.17 3.81
N GLY A 165 -16.07 -17.09 3.63
CA GLY A 165 -16.91 -17.12 2.42
C GLY A 165 -17.90 -15.95 2.41
N VAL A 166 -17.97 -15.19 1.31
CA VAL A 166 -18.75 -13.95 1.24
C VAL A 166 -19.65 -13.83 -0.01
N GLY A 167 -19.76 -14.91 -0.80
CA GLY A 167 -20.49 -14.89 -2.06
C GLY A 167 -19.60 -14.49 -3.25
N SER A 168 -20.22 -14.28 -4.41
CA SER A 168 -19.50 -14.23 -5.68
C SER A 168 -18.71 -12.94 -5.89
N GLN A 169 -17.48 -13.06 -6.40
CA GLN A 169 -16.62 -11.96 -6.87
C GLN A 169 -16.48 -10.80 -5.87
N PRO A 170 -16.02 -11.07 -4.62
CA PRO A 170 -15.84 -10.02 -3.66
C PRO A 170 -14.81 -9.00 -4.14
N ARG A 171 -15.07 -7.73 -3.83
CA ARG A 171 -14.20 -6.59 -4.14
C ARG A 171 -14.19 -5.68 -2.93
N ILE A 172 -12.99 -5.24 -2.54
CA ILE A 172 -12.83 -4.17 -1.58
C ILE A 172 -12.67 -2.88 -2.38
N MET A 173 -13.50 -1.89 -2.06
CA MET A 173 -13.32 -0.52 -2.54
C MET A 173 -12.76 0.31 -1.40
N MET A 174 -11.93 1.30 -1.72
CA MET A 174 -11.28 2.17 -0.75
C MET A 174 -12.30 2.69 0.27
N ALA A 175 -12.14 2.31 1.54
CA ALA A 175 -12.90 2.90 2.63
C ALA A 175 -12.23 4.23 2.97
N MET A 176 -12.84 5.35 2.60
CA MET A 176 -12.37 6.65 3.10
C MET A 176 -12.55 6.64 4.62
N GLU A 177 -11.46 6.65 5.37
CA GLU A 177 -11.54 7.07 6.76
C GLU A 177 -11.97 8.54 6.77
N ASN A 178 -13.18 8.80 7.28
CA ASN A 178 -13.63 10.14 7.61
C ASN A 178 -12.74 10.67 8.75
N LEU A 179 -11.61 11.30 8.41
CA LEU A 179 -10.81 12.12 9.31
C LEU A 179 -11.54 13.45 9.56
N ILE A 180 -12.72 13.40 10.18
CA ILE A 180 -13.35 14.58 10.76
C ILE A 180 -12.93 14.68 12.23
N SER A 181 -11.92 15.53 12.45
CA SER A 181 -11.62 16.27 13.69
C SER A 181 -11.19 15.48 14.95
N ARG A 182 -9.88 15.49 15.20
CA ARG A 182 -9.32 15.57 16.56
C ARG A 182 -8.39 16.78 16.69
N SER A 183 -8.90 18.00 16.45
CA SER A 183 -8.16 19.21 16.83
C SER A 183 -9.01 20.48 16.98
N ILE A 184 -10.16 20.44 17.67
CA ILE A 184 -10.76 21.69 18.19
C ILE A 184 -11.29 21.50 19.61
N GLY A 185 -10.68 22.21 20.56
CA GLY A 185 -11.06 22.31 21.98
C GLY A 185 -9.89 21.93 22.88
N ARG A 186 -9.12 22.84 23.48
CA ARG A 186 -9.57 23.98 24.28
C ARG A 186 -8.39 24.93 24.53
N ARG A 187 -8.37 26.08 23.86
CA ARG A 187 -7.60 27.25 24.28
C ARG A 187 -8.57 28.43 24.32
N MET A 188 -9.10 28.70 25.50
CA MET A 188 -9.62 29.99 26.04
C MET A 188 -9.95 29.70 27.51
N ALA A 189 -9.12 30.16 28.45
CA ALA A 189 -9.22 31.45 29.14
C ALA A 189 -10.25 31.44 30.29
N SER A 190 -9.74 31.56 31.52
CA SER A 190 -10.42 32.30 32.59
C SER A 190 -9.35 32.93 33.47
N GLY A 191 -8.91 34.13 33.05
CA GLY A 191 -8.51 35.16 33.99
C GLY A 191 -9.76 35.95 34.36
N GLY A 192 -9.99 36.08 35.66
CA GLY A 192 -11.10 36.79 36.31
C GLY A 192 -10.93 36.62 37.80
#